data_AF-A0A9X8X4L0-F1
#
_entry.id   AF-A0A9X8X4L0-F1
#
_cell.length_a   1.000
_cell.length_b   1.000
_cell.length_c   1.000
_cell.angle_alpha   90.00
_cell.angle_beta   90.00
_cell.angle_gamma   90.00
#
_symmetry.space_group_name_H-M   'P 1'
#
loop_
_entity.id
_entity.type
_entity.pdbx_description
1 polymer ?
#
loop_
_entity_poly.entity_id
_entity_poly.type
_entity_poly.pdbx_seq_one_letter_code
_entity_poly.pdbx_strand_id
1 'polypeptide(L)'
;MKQRTIVTCEKCSGSFRFKSLKRKLPNGIEMHYIKCRHCSKETVSYYTDEKIRQQLQNNEVKRKELRERIMITESQEDIKGYVEQINQLSQDVGKEMDLLKERMEHGE
;
A
#
# COMPACT_ATOMS: atom_id res chain seq x y z
N MET A 1 21.52 -4.70 -6.79
CA MET A 1 20.80 -4.07 -7.94
C MET A 1 19.33 -3.96 -7.58
N LYS A 2 18.67 -2.79 -7.66
CA LYS A 2 17.24 -2.67 -7.35
C LYS A 2 16.42 -3.49 -8.38
N GLN A 3 15.68 -4.49 -7.90
CA GLN A 3 14.82 -5.35 -8.72
C GLN A 3 13.84 -4.45 -9.49
N ARG A 4 13.77 -4.63 -10.82
CA ARG A 4 12.92 -3.81 -11.69
C ARG A 4 11.59 -4.53 -11.85
N THR A 5 10.54 -4.02 -11.20
CA THR A 5 9.18 -4.52 -11.42
C THR A 5 8.69 -4.13 -12.81
N ILE A 6 8.32 -5.13 -13.61
CA ILE A 6 7.69 -4.94 -14.93
C ILE A 6 6.19 -5.18 -14.76
N VAL A 7 5.38 -4.30 -15.34
CA VAL A 7 3.92 -4.42 -15.33
C VAL A 7 3.38 -4.38 -16.75
N THR A 8 2.29 -5.10 -16.97
CA THR A 8 1.59 -5.17 -18.25
C THR A 8 0.42 -4.20 -18.22
N CYS A 9 0.27 -3.36 -19.25
CA CYS A 9 -0.89 -2.49 -19.36
C CYS A 9 -2.13 -3.30 -19.74
N GLU A 10 -3.19 -3.20 -18.96
CA GLU A 10 -4.47 -3.88 -19.26
C GLU A 10 -5.14 -3.38 -20.55
N LYS A 11 -4.86 -2.15 -21.00
CA LYS A 11 -5.49 -1.56 -22.20
C LYS A 11 -4.78 -1.93 -23.50
N CYS A 12 -3.45 -1.94 -23.50
CA CYS A 12 -2.67 -2.11 -24.74
C CYS A 12 -1.73 -3.31 -24.69
N SER A 13 -1.76 -4.11 -23.63
CA SER A 13 -0.91 -5.28 -23.36
C SER A 13 0.60 -5.02 -23.40
N GLY A 14 1.00 -3.74 -23.46
CA GLY A 14 2.40 -3.34 -23.49
C GLY A 14 3.02 -3.47 -22.12
N SER A 15 4.15 -4.16 -22.04
CA SER A 15 4.96 -4.28 -20.82
C SER A 15 5.83 -3.04 -20.63
N PHE A 16 5.88 -2.51 -19.42
CA PHE A 16 6.71 -1.35 -19.10
C PHE A 16 7.22 -1.42 -17.67
N ARG A 17 8.31 -0.68 -17.42
CA ARG A 17 8.87 -0.56 -16.08
C ARG A 17 7.89 0.17 -15.17
N PHE A 18 7.54 -0.47 -14.06
CA PHE A 18 6.73 0.13 -13.01
C PHE A 18 7.39 1.41 -12.49
N LYS A 19 6.62 2.48 -12.44
CA LYS A 19 6.98 3.74 -11.80
C LYS A 19 5.72 4.25 -11.10
N SER A 20 5.72 4.23 -9.78
CA SER A 20 4.66 4.88 -9.01
C SER A 20 4.75 6.40 -9.21
N LEU A 21 3.60 6.98 -9.53
CA LEU A 21 3.40 8.41 -9.58
C LEU A 21 2.43 8.78 -8.47
N LYS A 22 2.53 10.01 -7.99
CA LYS A 22 1.60 10.55 -7.00
C LYS A 22 1.12 11.93 -7.42
N ARG A 23 -0.15 12.22 -7.13
CA ARG A 23 -0.78 13.53 -7.34
C ARG A 23 -1.53 13.90 -6.06
N LYS A 24 -1.37 15.14 -5.61
CA LYS A 24 -2.19 15.68 -4.52
C LYS A 24 -3.53 16.12 -5.09
N LEU A 25 -4.61 15.70 -4.44
CA LEU A 25 -5.98 16.08 -4.71
C LEU A 25 -6.44 17.06 -3.61
N PRO A 26 -7.63 17.71 -3.77
CA PRO A 26 -8.24 18.49 -2.70
C PRO A 26 -8.43 17.67 -1.42
N ASN A 27 -8.67 18.36 -0.30
CA ASN A 27 -8.94 17.75 1.01
C ASN A 27 -7.78 16.89 1.56
N GLY A 28 -6.55 17.13 1.12
CA GLY A 28 -5.37 16.45 1.64
C GLY A 28 -5.21 14.99 1.18
N ILE A 29 -5.94 14.59 0.14
CA ILE A 29 -5.88 13.24 -0.43
C ILE A 29 -4.69 13.14 -1.40
N GLU A 30 -3.91 12.06 -1.32
CA GLU A 30 -2.88 11.71 -2.30
C GLU A 30 -3.35 10.52 -3.13
N MET A 31 -3.40 10.70 -4.45
CA MET A 31 -3.67 9.64 -5.42
C MET A 31 -2.36 9.03 -5.90
N HIS A 32 -2.19 7.73 -5.70
CA HIS A 32 -1.07 6.96 -6.21
C HIS A 32 -1.50 6.22 -7.46
N TYR A 33 -0.80 6.43 -8.56
CA TYR A 33 -1.20 5.91 -9.86
C TYR A 33 0.00 5.49 -10.71
N ILE A 34 -0.27 4.74 -11.77
CA ILE A 34 0.71 4.27 -12.73
C ILE A 34 0.28 4.78 -14.10
N LYS A 35 1.24 5.29 -14.88
CA LYS A 35 1.00 5.72 -16.26
C LYS A 35 1.68 4.76 -17.23
N CYS A 36 0.89 4.15 -18.13
CA CYS A 36 1.43 3.32 -19.20
C CYS A 36 2.31 4.16 -20.13
N ARG A 37 3.53 3.70 -20.44
CA ARG A 37 4.43 4.39 -21.37
C ARG A 37 4.04 4.25 -22.84
N HIS A 38 3.20 3.28 -23.17
CA HIS A 38 2.81 2.98 -24.55
C HIS A 38 1.54 3.71 -24.97
N CYS A 39 0.49 3.66 -24.13
CA CYS A 39 -0.81 4.26 -24.45
C CYS A 39 -1.21 5.44 -23.55
N SER A 40 -0.33 5.84 -22.62
CA SER A 40 -0.57 6.94 -21.66
C SER A 40 -1.77 6.77 -20.70
N LYS A 41 -2.46 5.61 -20.70
CA LYS A 41 -3.53 5.31 -19.72
C LYS A 41 -2.97 5.44 -18.31
N GLU A 42 -3.66 6.23 -17.49
CA GLU A 42 -3.44 6.29 -16.04
C GLU A 42 -4.33 5.24 -15.37
N THR A 43 -3.74 4.42 -14.52
CA THR A 43 -4.45 3.46 -13.66
C THR A 43 -4.17 3.86 -12.23
N VAL A 44 -5.23 4.14 -11.47
CA VAL A 44 -5.13 4.43 -10.04
C VAL A 44 -4.81 3.14 -9.29
N SER A 45 -3.82 3.21 -8.41
CA SER A 45 -3.42 2.10 -7.55
C SER A 45 -4.14 2.18 -6.21
N TYR A 46 -3.98 3.28 -5.49
CA TYR A 46 -4.62 3.53 -4.19
C TYR A 46 -4.66 5.03 -3.88
N TYR A 47 -5.50 5.39 -2.91
CA TYR A 47 -5.57 6.73 -2.34
C TYR A 47 -5.11 6.70 -0.88
N THR A 48 -4.58 7.82 -0.39
CA THR A 48 -4.33 8.01 1.04
C THR A 48 -4.80 9.38 1.49
N ASP A 49 -5.37 9.47 2.67
CA ASP A 49 -5.59 10.71 3.39
C ASP A 49 -4.55 10.85 4.53
N GLU A 50 -4.64 11.93 5.29
CA GLU A 50 -3.73 12.18 6.41
C GLU A 50 -3.81 11.10 7.49
N LYS A 51 -5.01 10.60 7.78
CA LYS A 51 -5.23 9.56 8.78
C LYS A 51 -4.55 8.26 8.38
N ILE A 52 -4.75 7.81 7.14
CA ILE A 52 -4.10 6.61 6.59
C ILE A 52 -2.58 6.75 6.61
N ARG A 53 -2.06 7.94 6.25
CA ARG A 53 -0.61 8.20 6.30
C ARG A 53 -0.06 8.14 7.72
N GLN A 54 -0.78 8.68 8.71
CA GLN A 54 -0.38 8.56 10.11
C GLN A 54 -0.43 7.12 10.60
N GLN A 55 -1.46 6.36 10.22
CA GLN A 55 -1.59 4.94 10.56
C GLN A 55 -0.46 4.11 9.96
N LEU A 56 -0.06 4.37 8.71
CA LEU A 56 1.09 3.71 8.09
C LEU A 56 2.38 3.92 8.88
N GLN A 57 2.64 5.15 9.34
CA GLN A 57 3.81 5.46 10.17
C GLN A 57 3.76 4.73 11.52
N ASN A 58 2.61 4.76 12.19
CA ASN A 58 2.44 4.07 13.46
C ASN A 58 2.60 2.54 13.30
N ASN A 59 2.08 1.98 12.21
CA ASN A 59 2.20 0.57 11.88
C ASN A 59 3.65 0.18 11.57
N GLU A 60 4.45 1.06 10.98
CA GLU A 60 5.88 0.81 10.76
C GLU A 60 6.63 0.67 12.08
N VAL A 61 6.40 1.59 13.02
CA VAL A 61 6.95 1.50 14.39
C VAL A 61 6.52 0.19 15.04
N LYS A 62 5.22 -0.13 14.99
CA LYS A 62 4.70 -1.33 15.63
C LYS A 62 5.24 -2.63 15.02
N ARG A 63 5.37 -2.68 13.70
CA ARG A 63 5.97 -3.83 12.99
C ARG A 63 7.42 -4.03 13.39
N LYS A 64 8.17 -2.94 13.58
CA LYS A 64 9.57 -3.02 14.04
C LYS A 64 9.64 -3.66 15.42
N GLU A 65 8.84 -3.18 16.37
CA GLU A 65 8.77 -3.77 17.73
C GLU A 65 8.40 -5.26 17.70
N LEU A 66 7.39 -5.63 16.90
CA LEU A 66 6.95 -7.02 16.79
C LEU A 66 8.04 -7.92 16.18
N ARG A 67 8.79 -7.43 15.18
CA ARG A 67 9.90 -8.17 14.59
C ARG A 67 11.06 -8.36 15.56
N GLU A 68 11.38 -7.34 16.36
CA GLU A 68 12.38 -7.44 17.43
C GLU A 68 11.97 -8.51 18.45
N ARG A 69 10.68 -8.56 18.84
CA ARG A 69 10.15 -9.60 19.73
C ARG A 69 10.22 -11.01 19.12
N ILE A 70 9.93 -11.16 17.83
CA ILE A 70 10.06 -12.44 17.11
C ILE A 70 11.51 -12.93 17.14
N MET A 71 12.50 -12.04 17.02
CA MET A 71 13.92 -12.43 17.01
C MET A 71 14.42 -12.96 18.36
N ILE A 72 13.82 -12.52 19.46
CA ILE A 72 14.29 -12.87 20.82
C ILE A 72 13.48 -13.99 21.48
N THR A 73 12.25 -14.24 21.04
CA THR A 73 11.38 -15.23 21.66
C THR A 73 11.62 -16.61 21.06
N GLU A 74 11.67 -17.65 21.90
CA GLU A 74 11.81 -19.05 21.45
C GLU A 74 10.44 -19.75 21.32
N SER A 75 9.40 -19.17 21.93
CA SER A 75 8.03 -19.68 21.89
C SER A 75 7.44 -19.57 20.47
N GLN A 76 7.14 -20.71 19.87
CA GLN A 76 6.49 -20.77 18.56
C GLN A 76 5.09 -20.16 18.56
N GLU A 77 4.37 -20.27 19.68
CA GLU A 77 3.04 -19.67 19.85
C GLU A 77 3.10 -18.15 19.85
N ASP A 78 4.07 -17.57 20.55
CA ASP A 78 4.29 -16.12 20.57
C ASP A 78 4.72 -15.60 19.19
N ILE A 79 5.64 -16.31 18.52
CA ILE A 79 6.06 -15.96 17.15
C ILE A 79 4.84 -15.91 16.23
N LYS A 80 4.00 -16.94 16.28
CA LYS A 80 2.77 -16.99 15.48
C LYS A 80 1.85 -15.80 15.79
N GLY A 81 1.63 -15.51 17.08
CA GLY A 81 0.81 -14.36 17.50
C GLY A 81 1.36 -13.01 17.04
N TYR A 82 2.68 -12.82 17.05
CA TYR A 82 3.31 -11.59 16.53
C TYR A 82 3.20 -11.47 15.01
N VAL A 83 3.35 -12.57 14.28
CA VAL A 83 3.14 -12.60 12.82
C VAL A 83 1.70 -12.26 12.47
N GLU A 84 0.72 -12.82 13.20
CA GLU A 84 -0.70 -12.50 13.03
C GLU A 84 -0.97 -11.01 13.28
N GLN A 85 -0.38 -10.41 14.31
CA GLN A 85 -0.49 -8.96 14.56
C GLN A 85 0.07 -8.13 13.40
N ILE A 86 1.25 -8.49 12.85
CA ILE A 86 1.83 -7.80 11.69
C ILE A 86 0.90 -7.88 10.47
N ASN A 87 0.29 -9.04 10.26
CA ASN A 87 -0.67 -9.24 9.17
C ASN A 87 -1.93 -8.39 9.38
N GLN A 88 -2.45 -8.34 10.61
CA GLN A 88 -3.62 -7.52 10.95
C GLN A 88 -3.36 -6.03 10.69
N LEU A 89 -2.20 -5.51 11.08
CA LEU A 89 -1.80 -4.12 10.78
C LEU A 89 -1.79 -3.83 9.27
N SER A 90 -1.48 -4.82 8.43
CA SER A 90 -1.55 -4.65 6.96
C SER A 90 -2.99 -4.64 6.46
N GLN A 91 -3.81 -5.55 6.98
CA GLN A 91 -5.21 -5.68 6.58
C GLN A 91 -6.05 -4.47 6.96
N ASP A 92 -5.86 -3.93 8.17
CA ASP A 92 -6.64 -2.80 8.67
C ASP A 92 -6.41 -1.55 7.83
N VAL A 93 -5.15 -1.22 7.54
CA VAL A 93 -4.82 -0.11 6.64
C VAL A 93 -5.32 -0.36 5.22
N GLY A 94 -5.23 -1.61 4.74
CA GLY A 94 -5.76 -1.99 3.42
C GLY A 94 -7.25 -1.70 3.29
N LYS A 95 -8.05 -2.09 4.30
CA LYS A 95 -9.49 -1.80 4.35
C LYS A 95 -9.78 -0.30 4.35
N GLU A 96 -9.02 0.50 5.11
CA GLU A 96 -9.20 1.96 5.10
C GLU A 96 -8.89 2.57 3.72
N MET A 97 -7.84 2.09 3.04
CA MET A 97 -7.50 2.51 1.67
C MET A 97 -8.58 2.10 0.66
N ASP A 98 -9.13 0.90 0.78
CA ASP A 98 -10.20 0.40 -0.10
C ASP A 98 -11.48 1.24 0.07
N LEU A 99 -11.89 1.54 1.31
CA LEU A 99 -13.02 2.44 1.58
C LEU A 99 -12.78 3.86 1.06
N LEU A 100 -11.55 4.37 1.16
CA LEU A 100 -11.22 5.66 0.57
C LEU A 100 -11.30 5.60 -0.96
N LYS A 101 -10.83 4.52 -1.57
CA LYS A 101 -10.90 4.32 -3.02
C LYS A 101 -12.35 4.28 -3.52
N GLU A 102 -13.23 3.55 -2.84
CA GLU A 102 -14.65 3.50 -3.17
C GLU A 102 -15.28 4.89 -3.14
N ARG A 103 -15.05 5.67 -2.07
CA ARG A 103 -15.53 7.05 -1.95
C ARG A 103 -15.01 7.98 -3.05
N MET A 104 -13.78 7.76 -3.51
CA MET A 104 -13.18 8.58 -4.56
C MET A 104 -13.65 8.21 -5.98
N GLU A 105 -13.95 6.94 -6.22
CA GLU A 105 -14.32 6.43 -7.56
C GLU A 105 -15.83 6.41 -7.80
N HIS A 106 -16.64 6.30 -6.75
CA HIS A 106 -18.11 6.21 -6.82
C HIS A 106 -18.79 7.36 -6.08
N GLY A 107 -18.11 8.51 -5.96
CA GLY A 107 -18.54 9.66 -5.15
C GLY A 107 -20.05 9.92 -5.18
N GLU A 108 -20.58 10.20 -3.98
CA GLU A 108 -21.98 10.46 -3.61
C GLU A 108 -22.83 11.18 -4.67
#